data_AF-A0A444IVS8-F1
#
_entry.id   AF-A0A444IVS8-F1
#
_cell.length_a   1.000
_cell.length_b   1.000
_cell.length_c   1.000
_cell.angle_alpha   90.00
_cell.angle_beta   90.00
_cell.angle_gamma   90.00
#
_symmetry.space_group_name_H-M   'P 1'
#
loop_
_entity.id
_entity.type
_entity.pdbx_description
1 polymer ?
#
loop_
_entity_poly.entity_id
_entity_poly.type
_entity_poly.pdbx_seq_one_letter_code
_entity_poly.pdbx_strand_id
1 'polypeptide(L)'
;MNQSLPPTQLPRKDDFVDIPNNRTLLRYYQKLYQHFSYANNFGLALDDDDRAGKKGKSILLSKLFVAPKLSAAHIRPEQQVDAEHEQEKVVPERQHFADVLKKHQRLFILGDPGTGKSTLINWLMLELSYSGDSMLKLALGNVVPFALSFGI
;
A
#
# COMPACT_ATOMS: atom_id res chain seq x y z
N MET A 1 -11.15 23.68 19.80
CA MET A 1 -11.78 24.12 18.53
C MET A 1 -11.89 22.92 17.62
N ASN A 2 -13.07 22.32 17.49
CA ASN A 2 -13.32 21.23 16.54
C ASN A 2 -13.58 21.85 15.15
N GLN A 3 -12.56 21.94 14.31
CA GLN A 3 -12.78 22.25 12.90
C GLN A 3 -13.35 21.00 12.23
N SER A 4 -14.64 21.03 11.88
CA SER A 4 -15.25 20.00 11.04
C SER A 4 -14.58 20.03 9.68
N LEU A 5 -14.11 18.87 9.21
CA LEU A 5 -13.57 18.74 7.86
C LEU A 5 -14.64 19.19 6.83
N PRO A 6 -14.25 19.91 5.77
CA PRO A 6 -15.19 20.32 4.75
C PRO A 6 -15.88 19.08 4.14
N PRO A 7 -17.18 19.17 3.82
CA PRO A 7 -17.93 18.07 3.25
C PRO A 7 -17.32 17.63 1.92
N THR A 8 -17.23 16.33 1.72
CA THR A 8 -16.70 15.75 0.48
C THR A 8 -17.52 16.20 -0.71
N GLN A 9 -16.86 16.86 -1.67
CA GLN A 9 -17.47 17.24 -2.94
C GLN A 9 -17.37 16.07 -3.94
N LEU A 10 -18.47 15.74 -4.61
CA LEU A 10 -18.46 14.73 -5.68
C LEU A 10 -17.64 15.25 -6.87
N PRO A 11 -16.84 14.41 -7.52
CA PRO A 11 -15.96 14.86 -8.58
C PRO A 11 -16.76 15.19 -9.86
N ARG A 12 -16.44 16.33 -10.49
CA ARG A 12 -17.04 16.74 -11.78
C ARG A 12 -16.42 15.91 -12.90
N LYS A 13 -17.23 15.07 -13.55
CA LYS A 13 -16.75 14.08 -14.53
C LYS A 13 -16.37 14.67 -15.89
N ASP A 14 -16.88 15.86 -16.22
CA ASP A 14 -16.65 16.50 -17.52
C ASP A 14 -15.18 16.90 -17.74
N ASP A 15 -14.42 17.06 -16.66
CA ASP A 15 -12.98 17.38 -16.68
C ASP A 15 -12.08 16.14 -16.55
N PHE A 16 -12.64 14.93 -16.62
CA PHE A 16 -11.87 13.72 -16.37
C PHE A 16 -10.91 13.42 -17.52
N VAL A 17 -9.66 13.14 -17.17
CA VAL A 17 -8.64 12.71 -18.14
C VAL A 17 -8.84 11.23 -18.44
N ASP A 18 -8.89 10.89 -19.72
CA ASP A 18 -8.81 9.51 -20.17
C ASP A 18 -7.38 8.98 -19.99
N ILE A 19 -7.19 8.19 -18.92
CA ILE A 19 -5.89 7.68 -18.49
C ILE A 19 -5.23 6.81 -19.59
N PRO A 20 -5.90 5.77 -20.14
CA PRO A 20 -5.35 4.96 -21.23
C PRO A 20 -4.86 5.76 -22.46
N ASN A 21 -5.52 6.86 -22.79
CA ASN A 21 -5.23 7.63 -24.01
C ASN A 21 -4.28 8.82 -23.78
N ASN A 22 -3.73 8.98 -22.57
CA ASN A 22 -2.81 10.06 -22.23
C ASN A 22 -1.34 9.59 -22.17
N ARG A 23 -0.55 9.94 -23.20
CA ARG A 23 0.87 9.56 -23.31
C ARG A 23 1.74 10.01 -22.12
N THR A 24 1.46 11.17 -21.55
CA THR A 24 2.21 11.70 -20.40
C THR A 24 1.94 10.88 -19.15
N LEU A 25 0.68 10.52 -18.91
CA LEU A 25 0.28 9.66 -17.78
C LEU A 25 0.83 8.23 -17.94
N LEU A 26 0.80 7.68 -19.16
CA LEU A 26 1.41 6.36 -19.41
C LEU A 26 2.91 6.36 -19.09
N ARG A 27 3.64 7.40 -19.52
CA ARG A 27 5.07 7.54 -19.19
C ARG A 27 5.30 7.72 -17.68
N TYR A 28 4.41 8.43 -17.01
CA TYR A 28 4.44 8.58 -15.55
C TYR A 28 4.25 7.23 -14.85
N TYR A 29 3.24 6.44 -15.24
CA TYR A 29 3.00 5.11 -14.70
C TYR A 29 4.16 4.15 -14.92
N GLN A 30 4.77 4.16 -16.12
CA GLN A 30 5.95 3.36 -16.38
C GLN A 30 7.11 3.71 -15.43
N LYS A 31 7.33 5.01 -15.19
CA LYS A 31 8.36 5.47 -14.24
C LYS A 31 8.05 5.07 -12.80
N LEU A 32 6.80 5.21 -12.36
CA LEU A 32 6.38 4.76 -11.03
C LEU A 32 6.56 3.25 -10.88
N TYR A 33 6.07 2.48 -11.85
CA TYR A 33 6.19 1.04 -11.86
C TYR A 33 7.65 0.63 -11.72
N GLN A 34 8.55 1.18 -12.54
CA GLN A 34 9.99 0.91 -12.45
C GLN A 34 10.60 1.31 -11.10
N HIS A 35 10.21 2.45 -10.54
CA HIS A 35 10.72 2.95 -9.28
C HIS A 35 10.33 2.05 -8.08
N PHE A 36 9.10 1.53 -8.08
CA PHE A 36 8.55 0.73 -6.98
C PHE A 36 8.56 -0.79 -7.22
N SER A 37 8.97 -1.25 -8.41
CA SER A 37 8.96 -2.68 -8.80
C SER A 37 9.87 -3.56 -7.95
N TYR A 38 11.02 -3.01 -7.58
CA TYR A 38 12.06 -3.77 -6.90
C TYR A 38 11.95 -3.51 -5.41
N ALA A 39 11.85 -4.58 -4.64
CA ALA A 39 12.09 -4.49 -3.21
C ALA A 39 13.58 -4.18 -3.02
N ASN A 40 13.91 -2.90 -2.77
CA ASN A 40 15.19 -2.56 -2.17
C ASN A 40 15.12 -3.05 -0.73
N ASN A 41 15.47 -4.32 -0.55
CA ASN A 41 15.57 -5.00 0.71
C ASN A 41 16.72 -4.40 1.53
N PHE A 42 16.56 -3.16 2.00
CA PHE A 42 17.44 -2.60 3.02
C PHE A 42 17.31 -3.49 4.27
N GLY A 43 18.16 -4.52 4.36
CA GLY A 43 18.27 -5.41 5.52
C GLY A 43 17.67 -6.82 5.37
N LEU A 44 17.13 -7.22 4.21
CA LEU A 44 16.81 -8.63 3.94
C LEU A 44 17.76 -9.14 2.86
N ALA A 45 18.90 -9.69 3.28
CA ALA A 45 19.71 -10.54 2.43
C ALA A 45 18.85 -11.76 2.05
N LEU A 46 18.11 -11.66 0.96
CA LEU A 46 17.28 -12.77 0.46
C LEU A 46 18.11 -13.82 -0.27
N ASP A 47 19.40 -13.54 -0.48
CA ASP A 47 20.41 -14.51 -0.91
C ASP A 47 21.54 -14.48 0.15
N ASP A 48 21.83 -15.64 0.76
CA ASP A 48 23.05 -15.85 1.55
C ASP A 48 24.33 -15.72 0.69
N ASP A 49 24.15 -15.53 -0.63
CA ASP A 49 25.16 -15.29 -1.65
C ASP A 49 25.50 -13.80 -1.86
N ASP A 50 25.16 -12.91 -0.91
CA ASP A 50 25.65 -11.52 -0.80
C ASP A 50 27.18 -11.45 -0.49
N ARG A 51 27.96 -12.36 -1.08
CA ARG A 51 29.41 -12.23 -1.21
C ARG A 51 29.68 -11.02 -2.12
N ALA A 52 30.38 -10.05 -1.55
CA ALA A 52 30.82 -8.82 -2.18
C ALA A 52 31.08 -8.96 -3.69
N GLY A 53 30.16 -8.42 -4.52
CA GLY A 53 30.36 -8.30 -5.97
C GLY A 53 29.26 -8.88 -6.86
N LYS A 54 28.34 -9.70 -6.35
CA LYS A 54 27.15 -10.10 -7.12
C LYS A 54 25.97 -9.22 -6.72
N LYS A 55 25.42 -8.45 -7.67
CA LYS A 55 24.12 -7.79 -7.48
C LYS A 55 23.08 -8.90 -7.29
N GLY A 56 22.60 -9.08 -6.06
CA GLY A 56 21.56 -10.06 -5.75
C GLY A 56 20.39 -9.95 -6.72
N LYS A 57 19.77 -11.07 -7.09
CA LYS A 57 18.64 -11.07 -8.03
C LYS A 57 17.53 -10.21 -7.43
N SER A 58 17.23 -9.07 -8.06
CA SER A 58 16.12 -8.24 -7.63
C SER A 58 14.80 -8.99 -7.85
N ILE A 59 14.12 -9.35 -6.77
CA ILE A 59 12.79 -9.96 -6.82
C ILE A 59 11.74 -8.86 -6.92
N LEU A 60 10.73 -9.08 -7.76
CA LEU A 60 9.60 -8.17 -7.88
C LEU A 60 8.79 -8.15 -6.59
N LEU A 61 8.49 -6.96 -6.06
CA LEU A 61 7.73 -6.78 -4.83
C LEU A 61 6.36 -7.48 -4.90
N SER A 62 5.71 -7.46 -6.06
CA SER A 62 4.42 -8.14 -6.29
C SER A 62 4.45 -9.66 -6.06
N LYS A 63 5.63 -10.29 -6.11
CA LYS A 63 5.79 -11.73 -5.84
C LYS A 63 5.99 -12.07 -4.36
N LEU A 64 6.43 -11.10 -3.56
CA LEU A 64 6.77 -11.29 -2.15
C LEU A 64 5.71 -10.69 -1.22
N PHE A 65 4.93 -9.73 -1.72
CA PHE A 65 4.00 -8.98 -0.90
C PHE A 65 2.80 -9.83 -0.50
N VAL A 66 2.54 -9.86 0.81
CA VAL A 66 1.33 -10.42 1.40
C VAL A 66 0.48 -9.27 1.91
N ALA A 67 -0.76 -9.17 1.42
CA ALA A 67 -1.66 -8.08 1.80
C ALA A 67 -1.95 -8.11 3.32
N PRO A 68 -1.69 -7.01 4.04
CA PRO A 68 -1.95 -6.98 5.48
C PRO A 68 -3.44 -6.87 5.76
N LYS A 69 -3.83 -7.28 6.97
CA LYS A 69 -5.13 -6.91 7.54
C LYS A 69 -4.96 -5.65 8.38
N LEU A 70 -5.96 -4.76 8.34
CA LEU A 70 -5.99 -3.55 9.16
C LEU A 70 -7.02 -3.68 10.27
N SER A 71 -6.78 -2.99 11.38
CA SER A 71 -7.74 -2.84 12.47
C SER A 71 -8.01 -1.35 12.69
N ALA A 72 -9.26 -1.01 13.01
CA ALA A 72 -9.63 0.36 13.38
C ALA A 72 -9.13 0.74 14.79
N ALA A 73 -8.82 -0.25 15.63
CA ALA A 73 -8.26 -0.05 16.97
C ALA A 73 -6.81 -0.54 17.05
N HIS A 74 -6.02 0.10 17.91
CA HIS A 74 -4.67 -0.34 18.22
C HIS A 74 -4.70 -1.73 18.89
N ILE A 75 -3.94 -2.68 18.33
CA ILE A 75 -3.78 -4.02 18.87
C ILE A 75 -2.44 -4.05 19.60
N ARG A 76 -2.46 -4.27 20.92
CA ARG A 76 -1.22 -4.45 21.67
C ARG A 76 -0.68 -5.88 21.49
N PRO A 77 0.64 -6.11 21.56
CA PRO A 77 1.23 -7.43 21.41
C PRO A 77 0.62 -8.47 22.36
N GLU A 78 0.35 -8.08 23.61
CA GLU A 78 -0.22 -8.99 24.63
C GLU A 78 -1.61 -9.50 24.22
N GLN A 79 -2.40 -8.67 23.56
CA GLN A 79 -3.74 -9.04 23.08
C GLN A 79 -3.68 -10.06 21.93
N GLN A 80 -2.57 -10.13 21.18
CA GLN A 80 -2.41 -11.14 20.13
C GLN A 80 -2.05 -12.50 20.74
N VAL A 81 -1.08 -12.51 21.67
CA VAL A 81 -0.64 -13.72 22.37
C VAL A 81 -1.82 -14.33 23.13
N ASP A 82 -2.57 -13.51 23.86
CA ASP A 82 -3.72 -13.99 24.64
C ASP A 82 -4.82 -14.58 23.75
N ALA A 83 -5.04 -14.03 22.56
CA ALA A 83 -6.06 -14.53 21.62
C ALA A 83 -5.67 -15.86 20.96
N GLU A 84 -4.39 -16.18 20.90
CA GLU A 84 -3.89 -17.49 20.43
C GLU A 84 -4.04 -18.57 21.51
N HIS A 85 -4.07 -18.17 22.80
CA HIS A 85 -4.14 -19.08 23.95
C HIS A 85 -5.54 -19.21 24.58
N GLU A 86 -6.40 -18.19 24.47
CA GLU A 86 -7.73 -18.15 25.08
C GLU A 86 -8.78 -17.76 24.04
N GLN A 87 -9.76 -18.64 23.79
CA GLN A 87 -10.81 -18.48 22.76
C GLN A 87 -11.79 -17.31 23.01
N GLU A 88 -11.63 -16.53 24.09
CA GLU A 88 -12.64 -15.56 24.56
C GLU A 88 -12.19 -14.09 24.65
N LYS A 89 -10.95 -13.73 24.27
CA LYS A 89 -10.59 -12.29 24.24
C LYS A 89 -11.00 -11.62 22.94
N VAL A 90 -11.70 -10.49 23.08
CA VAL A 90 -12.18 -9.63 21.99
C VAL A 90 -10.99 -8.99 21.26
N VAL A 91 -10.48 -9.66 20.24
CA VAL A 91 -9.54 -9.04 19.29
C VAL A 91 -10.31 -8.05 18.43
N PRO A 92 -9.81 -6.82 18.23
CA PRO A 92 -10.40 -5.89 17.30
C PRO A 92 -10.60 -6.51 15.91
N GLU A 93 -11.74 -6.23 15.29
CA GLU A 93 -12.07 -6.72 13.96
C GLU A 93 -10.97 -6.34 12.96
N ARG A 94 -10.47 -7.33 12.22
CA ARG A 94 -9.43 -7.17 11.21
C ARG A 94 -10.06 -7.21 9.82
N GLN A 95 -9.97 -6.11 9.09
CA GLN A 95 -10.54 -5.95 7.76
C GLN A 95 -9.47 -6.10 6.68
N HIS A 96 -9.87 -6.61 5.51
CA HIS A 96 -8.98 -6.68 4.37
C HIS A 96 -8.65 -5.27 3.89
N PHE A 97 -7.39 -5.02 3.59
CA PHE A 97 -6.89 -3.68 3.29
C PHE A 97 -7.63 -2.98 2.14
N ALA A 98 -8.00 -3.72 1.09
CA ALA A 98 -8.75 -3.16 -0.06
C ALA A 98 -10.13 -2.60 0.34
N ASP A 99 -10.81 -3.27 1.28
CA ASP A 99 -12.14 -2.84 1.75
C ASP A 99 -12.03 -1.55 2.57
N VAL A 100 -10.99 -1.44 3.39
CA VAL A 100 -10.70 -0.24 4.18
C VAL A 100 -10.42 0.94 3.25
N LEU A 101 -9.62 0.76 2.21
CA LEU A 101 -9.36 1.81 1.23
C LEU A 101 -10.62 2.26 0.49
N LYS A 102 -11.49 1.32 0.11
CA LYS A 102 -12.75 1.65 -0.57
C LYS A 102 -13.70 2.43 0.34
N LYS A 103 -13.73 2.10 1.63
CA LYS A 103 -14.59 2.74 2.63
C LYS A 103 -14.10 4.13 3.03
N HIS A 104 -12.79 4.36 3.07
CA HIS A 104 -12.20 5.56 3.63
C HIS A 104 -11.46 6.37 2.56
N GLN A 105 -12.01 7.53 2.18
CA GLN A 105 -11.35 8.47 1.27
C GLN A 105 -10.05 9.05 1.83
N ARG A 106 -9.93 9.13 3.15
CA ARG A 106 -8.72 9.57 3.87
C ARG A 106 -8.43 8.54 4.95
N LEU A 107 -7.23 7.96 4.91
CA LEU A 107 -6.83 6.88 5.79
C LEU A 107 -5.47 7.21 6.42
N PHE A 108 -5.39 7.06 7.75
CA PHE A 108 -4.13 7.10 8.49
C PHE A 108 -3.81 5.67 8.93
N ILE A 109 -2.63 5.17 8.55
CA ILE A 109 -2.16 3.83 8.92
C ILE A 109 -1.08 3.99 9.97
N LEU A 110 -1.35 3.51 11.18
CA LEU A 110 -0.43 3.51 12.31
C LEU A 110 0.10 2.10 12.54
N GLY A 111 1.33 2.01 13.00
CA GLY A 111 1.96 0.75 13.37
C GLY A 111 3.39 0.98 13.81
N ASP A 112 3.95 0.03 14.54
CA ASP A 112 5.30 0.12 15.08
C ASP A 112 6.37 0.16 13.98
N PRO A 113 7.60 0.62 14.28
CA PRO A 113 8.73 0.49 13.35
C PRO A 113 8.88 -0.96 12.85
N GLY A 114 9.15 -1.13 11.55
CA GLY A 114 9.33 -2.47 10.95
C GLY A 114 8.04 -3.21 10.56
N THR A 115 6.84 -2.71 10.90
CA THR A 115 5.54 -3.34 10.55
C THR A 115 5.17 -3.33 9.05
N GLY A 116 6.05 -2.83 8.18
CA GLY A 116 5.83 -2.85 6.73
C GLY A 116 5.02 -1.69 6.16
N LYS A 117 4.82 -0.59 6.89
CA LYS A 117 4.09 0.60 6.38
C LYS A 117 4.66 1.14 5.06
N SER A 118 5.96 1.35 4.98
CA SER A 118 6.61 1.82 3.74
C SER A 118 6.51 0.78 2.63
N THR A 119 6.60 -0.50 2.97
CA THR A 119 6.42 -1.62 2.02
C THR A 119 5.01 -1.62 1.43
N LEU A 120 3.99 -1.40 2.26
CA LEU A 120 2.59 -1.27 1.83
C LEU A 120 2.41 -0.10 0.87
N ILE A 121 3.00 1.08 1.15
CA ILE A 121 2.94 2.23 0.23
C ILE A 121 3.64 1.91 -1.09
N ASN A 122 4.81 1.29 -1.07
CA ASN A 122 5.52 0.90 -2.29
C ASN A 122 4.71 -0.09 -3.14
N TRP A 123 4.10 -1.09 -2.48
CA TRP A 123 3.23 -2.05 -3.15
C TRP A 123 1.98 -1.38 -3.75
N LEU A 124 1.34 -0.46 -3.03
CA LEU A 124 0.23 0.33 -3.56
C LEU A 124 0.60 1.10 -4.82
N MET A 125 1.75 1.78 -4.80
CA MET A 125 2.23 2.52 -5.95
C MET A 125 2.49 1.59 -7.14
N LEU A 126 3.02 0.40 -6.89
CA LEU A 126 3.24 -0.63 -7.90
C LEU A 126 1.93 -1.12 -8.52
N GLU A 127 0.97 -1.57 -7.70
CA GLU A 127 -0.31 -2.10 -8.15
C GLU A 127 -1.17 -1.08 -8.91
N LEU A 128 -1.13 0.19 -8.49
CA LEU A 128 -1.88 1.26 -9.15
C LEU A 128 -1.21 1.73 -10.44
N SER A 129 0.12 1.63 -10.55
CA SER A 129 0.87 1.99 -11.76
C SER A 129 0.97 0.87 -12.80
N TYR A 130 0.71 -0.38 -12.42
CA TYR A 130 0.73 -1.52 -13.34
C TYR A 130 -0.32 -1.36 -14.45
N SER A 131 0.05 -1.50 -15.72
CA SER A 131 -0.86 -1.23 -16.83
C SER A 131 -1.96 -2.29 -17.04
N GLY A 132 -1.83 -3.47 -16.42
CA GLY A 132 -2.84 -4.51 -16.49
C GLY A 132 -3.89 -4.41 -15.39
N ASP A 133 -4.74 -5.42 -15.30
CA ASP A 133 -5.72 -5.55 -14.23
C ASP A 133 -5.03 -5.98 -12.93
N SER A 134 -5.42 -5.33 -11.84
CA SER A 134 -5.08 -5.76 -10.48
C SER A 134 -6.32 -5.81 -9.62
N MET A 135 -6.31 -6.69 -8.61
CA MET A 135 -7.42 -6.81 -7.66
C MET A 135 -7.72 -5.48 -6.97
N LEU A 136 -6.70 -4.66 -6.75
CA LEU A 136 -6.85 -3.32 -6.18
C LEU A 136 -7.55 -2.34 -7.13
N LYS A 137 -7.23 -2.37 -8.43
CA LYS A 137 -7.91 -1.57 -9.45
C LYS A 137 -9.36 -2.01 -9.66
N LEU A 138 -9.65 -3.30 -9.54
CA LEU A 138 -11.03 -3.78 -9.55
C LEU A 138 -11.82 -3.23 -8.35
N ALA A 139 -11.18 -3.09 -7.19
CA ALA A 139 -11.82 -2.57 -5.98
C ALA A 139 -12.00 -1.03 -5.98
N LEU A 140 -11.00 -0.30 -6.48
CA LEU A 140 -10.92 1.17 -6.40
C LEU A 140 -11.23 1.89 -7.70
N GLY A 141 -11.26 1.18 -8.84
CA GLY A 141 -11.31 1.75 -10.18
C GLY A 141 -9.96 2.26 -10.67
N ASN A 142 -9.99 2.94 -11.82
CA ASN A 142 -8.82 3.56 -12.43
C ASN A 142 -8.48 4.87 -11.71
N VAL A 143 -7.53 4.81 -10.79
CA VAL A 143 -7.03 5.97 -10.04
C VAL A 143 -5.59 6.31 -10.46
N VAL A 144 -5.22 7.59 -10.32
CA VAL A 144 -3.86 8.08 -10.55
C VAL A 144 -3.12 8.14 -9.22
N PRO A 145 -2.13 7.25 -8.95
CA PRO A 145 -1.39 7.27 -7.70
C PRO A 145 -0.41 8.45 -7.67
N PHE A 146 -0.41 9.22 -6.57
CA PHE A 146 0.58 10.25 -6.29
C PHE A 146 1.23 9.99 -4.93
N ALA A 147 2.55 9.77 -4.92
CA ALA A 147 3.32 9.70 -3.69
C ALA A 147 3.80 11.10 -3.29
N LEU A 148 3.31 11.62 -2.17
CA LEU A 148 3.80 12.84 -1.56
C LEU A 148 4.86 12.45 -0.52
N SER A 149 6.13 12.40 -0.91
CA SER A 149 7.23 12.30 0.05
C SER A 149 7.67 13.71 0.45
N PHE A 150 7.48 14.07 1.70
CA PHE A 150 8.20 15.20 2.27
C PHE A 150 9.63 14.72 2.54
N GLY A 151 10.61 15.38 1.92
CA GLY A 151 12.00 15.20 2.33
C GLY A 151 12.12 15.69 3.77
N ILE A 152 12.37 14.78 4.70
CA ILE A 152 12.78 15.08 6.07
C ILE A 152 14.28 14.81 6.13
#